data_AF-A0A3D1IYQ8-F1
#
_entry.id   AF-A0A3D1IYQ8-F1
#
_cell.length_a   1.000
_cell.length_b   1.000
_cell.length_c   1.000
_cell.angle_alpha   90.00
_cell.angle_beta   90.00
_cell.angle_gamma   90.00
#
_symmetry.space_group_name_H-M   'P 1'
#
loop_
_entity.id
_entity.type
_entity.pdbx_description
1 polymer ?
#
loop_
_entity_poly.entity_id
_entity_poly.type
_entity_poly.pdbx_seq_one_letter_code
_entity_poly.pdbx_strand_id
1 'polypeptide(L)'
;MLSWDEDVAPAKKTERTPQPMLDPALQSFTASPVRSLPIQANDIALNPALVAKPAAADEGAASRRVNAADKRIINGKTDVNQLVPFKYKWAWDKYLAGCANHWMPQEINMQRDIELWKNPNGLTEDERRLVKRNLGFFVTADSLAANNIVLGTYRHITAPECRQYLLRQAFEEAIHTHAYQYIVESLGLDEGEIFNAYHEV
;
A
#
# COMPACT_ATOMS: atom_id res chain seq x y z
N MET A 1 -13.25 25.53 -11.20
CA MET A 1 -13.82 25.58 -9.84
C MET A 1 -15.14 24.86 -9.91
N LEU A 2 -15.23 23.67 -9.33
CA LEU A 2 -16.49 22.91 -9.29
C LEU A 2 -17.16 23.23 -7.95
N SER A 3 -18.31 23.91 -8.02
CA SER A 3 -19.14 24.29 -6.88
C SER A 3 -19.98 23.10 -6.41
N TRP A 4 -20.01 22.87 -5.10
CA TRP A 4 -20.73 21.77 -4.44
C TRP A 4 -22.04 22.26 -3.82
N ASP A 5 -22.97 22.76 -4.64
CA ASP A 5 -24.32 23.14 -4.18
C ASP A 5 -25.38 22.58 -5.15
N GLU A 6 -25.52 21.26 -5.20
CA GLU A 6 -26.74 20.62 -5.71
C GLU A 6 -27.30 19.68 -4.62
N ASP A 7 -28.52 19.97 -4.18
CA ASP A 7 -29.27 19.22 -3.19
C ASP A 7 -29.54 17.78 -3.66
N VAL A 8 -29.00 16.80 -2.93
CA VAL A 8 -29.21 15.38 -3.20
C VAL A 8 -30.56 14.93 -2.63
N ALA A 9 -31.49 14.53 -3.50
CA ALA A 9 -32.75 13.91 -3.09
C ALA A 9 -32.52 12.57 -2.35
N PRO A 10 -33.35 12.22 -1.34
CA PRO A 10 -33.11 11.03 -0.51
C PRO A 10 -33.31 9.73 -1.29
N ALA A 11 -32.33 8.82 -1.17
CA ALA A 11 -32.37 7.50 -1.79
C ALA A 11 -33.49 6.60 -1.21
N LYS A 12 -34.21 5.89 -2.08
CA LYS A 12 -35.20 4.86 -1.69
C LYS A 12 -34.50 3.67 -1.05
N LYS A 13 -35.02 3.19 0.08
CA LYS A 13 -34.56 1.95 0.74
C LYS A 13 -34.86 0.74 -0.14
N THR A 14 -33.82 0.06 -0.62
CA THR A 14 -33.91 -1.28 -1.21
C THR A 14 -33.86 -2.34 -0.11
N GLU A 15 -34.79 -3.28 -0.14
CA GLU A 15 -34.84 -4.44 0.76
C GLU A 15 -33.64 -5.36 0.55
N ARG A 16 -33.17 -5.94 1.66
CA ARG A 16 -31.94 -6.74 1.74
C ARG A 16 -32.26 -8.20 1.41
N THR A 17 -31.77 -8.71 0.29
CA THR A 17 -31.86 -10.15 -0.05
C THR A 17 -31.02 -10.98 0.94
N PRO A 18 -31.48 -12.14 1.43
CA PRO A 18 -30.70 -12.95 2.37
C PRO A 18 -29.46 -13.56 1.71
N GLN A 19 -28.32 -13.52 2.40
CA GLN A 19 -27.10 -14.21 2.00
C GLN A 19 -27.25 -15.73 2.19
N PRO A 20 -26.65 -16.57 1.31
CA PRO A 20 -26.59 -18.00 1.55
C PRO A 20 -25.67 -18.30 2.75
N MET A 21 -26.14 -19.14 3.67
CA MET A 21 -25.38 -19.59 4.83
C MET A 21 -24.25 -20.54 4.40
N LEU A 22 -23.05 -20.35 4.94
CA LEU A 22 -21.92 -21.26 4.79
C LEU A 22 -22.18 -22.58 5.53
N ASP A 23 -21.74 -23.68 4.93
CA ASP A 23 -21.90 -25.07 5.37
C ASP A 23 -21.24 -25.32 6.77
N PRO A 24 -21.95 -25.92 7.76
CA PRO A 24 -21.41 -26.17 9.10
C PRO A 24 -20.23 -27.16 9.18
N ALA A 25 -19.87 -27.85 8.09
CA ALA A 25 -18.86 -28.91 8.10
C ALA A 25 -17.38 -28.43 8.21
N LEU A 26 -17.11 -27.12 8.23
CA LEU A 26 -15.75 -26.56 8.35
C LEU A 26 -15.32 -26.19 9.78
N GLN A 27 -16.06 -26.60 10.82
CA GLN A 27 -15.83 -26.17 12.21
C GLN A 27 -14.82 -27.00 13.03
N SER A 28 -14.05 -27.92 12.44
CA SER A 28 -13.05 -28.69 13.20
C SER A 28 -11.63 -28.51 12.66
N PHE A 29 -10.91 -27.52 13.19
CA PHE A 29 -9.45 -27.55 13.24
C PHE A 29 -9.00 -27.59 14.69
N THR A 30 -8.50 -28.75 15.13
CA THR A 30 -7.71 -28.85 16.36
C THR A 30 -6.33 -28.26 16.08
N ALA A 31 -6.02 -27.12 16.71
CA ALA A 31 -4.71 -26.49 16.62
C ALA A 31 -3.65 -27.39 17.27
N SER A 32 -2.64 -27.80 16.50
CA SER A 32 -1.39 -28.36 17.06
C SER A 32 -0.64 -27.28 17.84
N PRO A 33 -0.04 -27.57 19.01
CA PRO A 33 0.64 -26.56 19.80
C PRO A 33 1.93 -26.12 19.10
N VAL A 34 1.94 -24.88 18.61
CA VAL A 34 3.15 -24.19 18.16
C VAL A 34 4.03 -23.97 19.38
N ARG A 35 5.29 -24.44 19.31
CA ARG A 35 6.31 -24.22 20.35
C ARG A 35 6.58 -22.71 20.43
N SER A 36 6.08 -22.07 21.49
CA SER A 36 6.32 -20.65 21.76
C SER A 36 7.80 -20.43 22.08
N LEU A 37 8.54 -19.88 21.12
CA LEU A 37 9.79 -19.19 21.42
C LEU A 37 9.41 -17.85 22.07
N PRO A 38 10.02 -17.45 23.20
CA PRO A 38 9.71 -16.17 23.81
C PRO A 38 10.24 -15.06 22.90
N ILE A 39 9.34 -14.41 22.15
CA ILE A 39 9.63 -13.10 21.57
C ILE A 39 9.73 -12.15 22.76
N GLN A 40 10.94 -11.75 23.11
CA GLN A 40 11.16 -10.65 24.03
C GLN A 40 10.51 -9.40 23.41
N ALA A 41 9.57 -8.79 24.13
CA ALA A 41 8.80 -7.62 23.71
C ALA A 41 9.63 -6.33 23.59
N ASN A 42 10.94 -6.44 23.32
CA ASN A 42 11.87 -5.31 23.24
C ASN A 42 12.31 -4.93 21.83
N ASP A 43 11.98 -5.71 20.79
CA ASP A 43 12.49 -5.44 19.43
C ASP A 43 11.50 -4.72 18.48
N ILE A 44 10.35 -4.26 18.99
CA ILE A 44 9.57 -3.19 18.37
C ILE A 44 9.54 -1.98 19.30
N ALA A 45 10.69 -1.67 19.91
CA ALA A 45 10.88 -0.34 20.45
C ALA A 45 11.04 0.61 19.25
N LEU A 46 10.01 1.44 19.01
CA LEU A 46 10.20 2.76 18.43
C LEU A 46 11.43 3.37 19.11
N ASN A 47 12.57 3.38 18.44
CA ASN A 47 13.81 3.85 19.04
C ASN A 47 13.58 5.28 19.55
N PRO A 48 13.65 5.55 20.87
CA PRO A 48 13.42 6.89 21.40
C PRO A 48 14.45 7.90 20.88
N ALA A 49 15.61 7.42 20.39
CA ALA A 49 16.61 8.25 19.74
C ALA A 49 16.22 8.70 18.32
N LEU A 50 15.29 8.00 17.65
CA LEU A 50 14.65 8.49 16.41
C LEU A 50 13.52 9.50 16.71
N VAL A 51 13.05 9.54 17.96
CA VAL A 51 12.13 10.55 18.51
C VAL A 51 12.91 11.67 19.23
N ALA A 52 14.25 11.68 19.10
CA ALA A 52 15.08 12.70 19.71
C ALA A 52 14.71 14.08 19.15
N LYS A 53 14.20 14.90 20.07
CA LYS A 53 13.90 16.34 20.00
C LYS A 53 14.69 17.04 18.87
N PRO A 54 14.03 17.64 17.86
CA PRO A 54 14.71 18.63 17.04
C PRO A 54 15.22 19.71 17.98
N ALA A 55 16.50 20.04 17.83
CA ALA A 55 17.17 21.13 18.51
C ALA A 55 16.25 22.35 18.60
N ALA A 56 16.16 22.92 19.81
CA ALA A 56 15.55 24.20 20.15
C ALA A 56 14.36 24.58 19.24
N ALA A 57 13.14 24.25 19.69
CA ALA A 57 12.00 25.01 19.24
C ALA A 57 12.33 26.49 19.49
N ASP A 58 12.53 27.22 18.41
CA ASP A 58 12.56 28.66 18.42
C ASP A 58 11.23 29.09 19.05
N GLU A 59 11.29 29.53 20.32
CA GLU A 59 10.18 30.07 21.11
C GLU A 59 9.76 31.44 20.56
N GLY A 60 9.52 31.49 19.24
CA GLY A 60 9.19 32.67 18.44
C GLY A 60 8.29 32.36 17.23
N ALA A 61 7.90 31.10 17.00
CA ALA A 61 6.87 30.76 16.02
C ALA A 61 5.47 31.05 16.59
N ALA A 62 5.15 32.33 16.75
CA ALA A 62 3.77 32.77 16.90
C ALA A 62 2.91 32.05 15.85
N SER A 63 1.71 31.61 16.24
CA SER A 63 0.67 30.96 15.43
C SER A 63 0.37 31.76 14.14
N ARG A 64 1.26 31.63 13.16
CA ARG A 64 1.24 32.40 11.92
C ARG A 64 0.82 31.44 10.81
N ARG A 65 -0.19 31.87 10.05
CA ARG A 65 -0.65 31.16 8.87
C ARG A 65 0.53 30.88 7.93
N VAL A 66 0.60 29.65 7.41
CA VAL A 66 1.64 29.23 6.47
C VAL A 66 1.56 30.07 5.18
N ASN A 67 2.69 30.58 4.71
CA ASN A 67 2.80 31.20 3.39
C ASN A 67 3.33 30.17 2.39
N ALA A 68 2.70 30.09 1.20
CA ALA A 68 3.12 29.19 0.14
C ALA A 68 4.58 29.43 -0.28
N ALA A 69 5.07 30.67 -0.31
CA ALA A 69 6.42 30.99 -0.75
C ALA A 69 7.51 30.32 0.12
N ASP A 70 7.22 30.11 1.40
CA ASP A 70 8.17 29.60 2.40
C ASP A 70 8.31 28.07 2.38
N LYS A 71 7.33 27.34 1.81
CA LYS A 71 7.40 25.87 1.72
C LYS A 71 8.62 25.41 0.92
N ARG A 72 9.28 24.33 1.35
CA ARG A 72 10.40 23.66 0.64
C ARG A 72 10.14 22.15 0.61
N ILE A 73 10.57 21.46 -0.44
CA ILE A 73 10.40 20.00 -0.53
C ILE A 73 11.27 19.30 0.51
N ILE A 74 12.50 19.78 0.73
CA ILE A 74 13.46 19.25 1.72
C ILE A 74 13.93 20.42 2.59
N ASN A 75 14.20 20.17 3.88
CA ASN A 75 14.68 21.16 4.86
C ASN A 75 13.76 22.38 5.03
N GLY A 76 12.45 22.22 4.79
CA GLY A 76 11.44 23.25 5.06
C GLY A 76 11.20 23.45 6.55
N LYS A 77 10.91 24.71 6.94
CA LYS A 77 10.62 25.12 8.32
C LYS A 77 9.16 25.50 8.56
N THR A 78 8.34 25.51 7.51
CA THR A 78 6.90 25.77 7.60
C THR A 78 6.19 24.63 8.32
N ASP A 79 5.06 24.91 8.98
CA ASP A 79 4.23 23.89 9.60
C ASP A 79 3.75 22.87 8.54
N VAL A 80 4.30 21.65 8.62
CA VAL A 80 4.04 20.55 7.69
C VAL A 80 2.71 19.86 7.93
N ASN A 81 2.01 20.17 9.02
CA ASN A 81 0.68 19.62 9.29
C ASN A 81 -0.41 20.41 8.58
N GLN A 82 -0.12 21.63 8.12
CA GLN A 82 -1.05 22.46 7.37
C GLN A 82 -0.90 22.23 5.87
N LEU A 83 -1.88 21.54 5.28
CA LEU A 83 -1.90 21.21 3.85
C LEU A 83 -1.91 22.47 2.96
N VAL A 84 -2.70 23.48 3.33
CA VAL A 84 -2.87 24.73 2.57
C VAL A 84 -2.02 25.88 3.13
N PRO A 85 -1.64 26.87 2.32
CA PRO A 85 -1.84 26.98 0.86
C PRO A 85 -0.89 26.07 0.05
N PHE A 86 -1.31 25.62 -1.12
CA PHE A 86 -0.47 24.79 -2.00
C PHE A 86 0.63 25.61 -2.69
N LYS A 87 1.88 25.13 -2.61
CA LYS A 87 3.00 25.61 -3.42
C LYS A 87 3.24 24.68 -4.61
N TYR A 88 3.30 23.36 -4.36
CA TYR A 88 3.61 22.35 -5.36
C TYR A 88 2.33 21.74 -5.92
N LYS A 89 1.60 22.50 -6.74
CA LYS A 89 0.31 22.06 -7.32
C LYS A 89 0.42 20.75 -8.08
N TRP A 90 1.54 20.50 -8.76
CA TRP A 90 1.78 19.24 -9.47
C TRP A 90 1.68 18.01 -8.57
N ALA A 91 2.06 18.12 -7.29
CA ALA A 91 1.99 17.00 -6.35
C ALA A 91 0.54 16.70 -5.97
N TRP A 92 -0.26 17.76 -5.81
CA TRP A 92 -1.70 17.64 -5.59
C TRP A 92 -2.41 17.04 -6.82
N ASP A 93 -2.06 17.49 -8.02
CA ASP A 93 -2.62 16.96 -9.27
C ASP A 93 -2.30 15.46 -9.42
N LYS A 94 -1.08 15.04 -9.04
CA LYS A 94 -0.68 13.63 -9.03
C LYS A 94 -1.42 12.82 -7.98
N TYR A 95 -1.65 13.37 -6.79
CA TYR A 95 -2.50 12.75 -5.77
C TYR A 95 -3.91 12.50 -6.29
N LEU A 96 -4.55 13.51 -6.89
CA LEU A 96 -5.88 13.37 -7.47
C LEU A 96 -5.91 12.35 -8.62
N ALA A 97 -4.91 12.35 -9.49
CA ALA A 97 -4.80 11.37 -10.57
C ALA A 97 -4.65 9.93 -10.02
N GLY A 98 -3.80 9.72 -9.00
CA GLY A 98 -3.66 8.42 -8.34
C GLY A 98 -4.98 7.95 -7.70
N CYS A 99 -5.69 8.85 -7.01
CA CYS A 99 -7.01 8.54 -6.46
C CYS A 99 -8.04 8.16 -7.52
N ALA A 100 -8.04 8.82 -8.68
CA ALA A 100 -8.94 8.51 -9.79
C ALA A 100 -8.62 7.15 -10.46
N ASN A 101 -7.40 6.64 -10.29
CA ASN A 101 -6.95 5.35 -10.81
C ASN A 101 -7.09 4.22 -9.78
N HIS A 102 -8.08 4.27 -8.90
CA HIS A 102 -8.32 3.18 -7.98
C HIS A 102 -8.76 1.90 -8.71
N TRP A 103 -8.18 0.77 -8.30
CA TRP A 103 -8.51 -0.57 -8.74
C TRP A 103 -8.21 -1.56 -7.61
N MET A 104 -8.75 -2.77 -7.70
CA MET A 104 -8.43 -3.90 -6.82
C MET A 104 -8.08 -5.14 -7.65
N PRO A 105 -7.11 -5.98 -7.21
CA PRO A 105 -6.71 -7.16 -7.99
C PRO A 105 -7.84 -8.12 -8.30
N GLN A 106 -8.77 -8.30 -7.36
CA GLN A 106 -9.94 -9.16 -7.49
C GLN A 106 -10.92 -8.73 -8.60
N GLU A 107 -10.79 -7.51 -9.12
CA GLU A 107 -11.60 -7.05 -10.25
C GLU A 107 -11.16 -7.70 -11.58
N ILE A 108 -9.98 -8.33 -11.60
CA ILE A 108 -9.40 -8.99 -12.79
C ILE A 108 -9.68 -10.50 -12.71
N ASN A 109 -10.44 -11.02 -13.68
CA ASN A 109 -10.77 -12.44 -13.73
C ASN A 109 -9.58 -13.29 -14.25
N MET A 110 -9.09 -14.21 -13.41
CA MET A 110 -7.95 -15.09 -13.69
C MET A 110 -8.32 -16.47 -14.30
N GLN A 111 -9.59 -16.76 -14.59
CA GLN A 111 -10.02 -18.12 -14.95
C GLN A 111 -9.30 -18.69 -16.18
N ARG A 112 -9.09 -17.88 -17.22
CA ARG A 112 -8.39 -18.33 -18.45
C ARG A 112 -6.90 -18.59 -18.19
N ASP A 113 -6.28 -17.76 -17.37
CA ASP A 113 -4.89 -17.90 -16.95
C ASP A 113 -4.69 -19.17 -16.11
N ILE A 114 -5.65 -19.48 -15.22
CA ILE A 114 -5.68 -20.73 -14.44
C ILE A 114 -5.77 -21.95 -15.35
N GLU A 115 -6.69 -21.93 -16.32
CA GLU A 115 -6.86 -23.03 -17.28
C GLU A 115 -5.60 -23.24 -18.13
N LEU A 116 -5.01 -22.15 -18.64
CA LEU A 116 -3.76 -22.18 -19.39
C LEU A 116 -2.60 -22.72 -18.55
N TRP A 117 -2.48 -22.25 -17.30
CA TRP A 117 -1.42 -22.66 -16.39
C TRP A 117 -1.52 -24.14 -16.02
N LYS A 118 -2.74 -24.66 -15.81
CA LYS A 118 -2.95 -26.08 -15.47
C LYS A 118 -2.84 -27.03 -16.67
N ASN A 119 -3.00 -26.54 -17.90
CA ASN A 119 -2.84 -27.34 -19.10
C ASN A 119 -1.36 -27.74 -19.31
N PRO A 120 -1.01 -29.05 -19.33
CA PRO A 120 0.35 -29.51 -19.57
C PRO A 120 0.94 -29.05 -20.91
N ASN A 121 0.08 -28.80 -21.91
CA ASN A 121 0.47 -28.31 -23.23
C ASN A 121 0.20 -26.80 -23.41
N GLY A 122 -0.16 -26.09 -22.34
CA GLY A 122 -0.55 -24.68 -22.40
C GLY A 122 0.65 -23.73 -22.54
N LEU A 123 1.69 -23.97 -21.75
CA LEU A 123 2.94 -23.21 -21.75
C LEU A 123 4.13 -24.17 -21.72
N THR A 124 5.18 -23.80 -22.45
CA THR A 124 6.49 -24.45 -22.39
C THR A 124 7.15 -24.20 -21.03
N GLU A 125 8.16 -25.01 -20.70
CA GLU A 125 8.93 -24.84 -19.46
C GLU A 125 9.66 -23.49 -19.37
N ASP A 126 10.16 -22.99 -20.50
CA ASP A 126 10.84 -21.69 -20.55
C ASP A 126 9.87 -20.53 -20.30
N GLU A 127 8.65 -20.59 -20.84
CA GLU A 127 7.59 -19.61 -20.57
C GLU A 127 7.16 -19.64 -19.10
N ARG A 128 6.96 -20.83 -18.51
CA ARG A 128 6.65 -20.96 -17.08
C ARG A 128 7.76 -20.41 -16.21
N ARG A 129 9.02 -20.69 -16.54
CA ARG A 129 10.19 -20.16 -15.84
C ARG A 129 10.22 -18.64 -15.91
N LEU A 130 9.93 -18.05 -17.06
CA LEU A 130 9.86 -16.60 -17.22
C LEU A 130 8.82 -15.97 -16.29
N VAL A 131 7.61 -16.54 -16.23
CA VAL A 131 6.54 -16.06 -15.35
C VAL A 131 6.96 -16.15 -13.89
N LYS A 132 7.47 -17.32 -13.44
CA LYS A 132 7.90 -17.51 -12.06
C LYS A 132 9.02 -16.55 -11.64
N ARG A 133 10.01 -16.31 -12.52
CA ARG A 133 11.10 -15.36 -12.22
C ARG A 133 10.63 -13.91 -12.16
N ASN A 134 9.69 -13.50 -13.02
CA ASN A 134 9.10 -12.17 -12.94
C ASN A 134 8.33 -12.02 -11.62
N LEU A 135 7.46 -12.97 -11.28
CA LEU A 135 6.71 -12.94 -10.03
C LEU A 135 7.64 -12.88 -8.81
N GLY A 136 8.66 -13.74 -8.76
CA GLY A 136 9.60 -13.78 -7.64
C GLY A 136 10.38 -12.46 -7.43
N PHE A 137 10.71 -11.76 -8.52
CA PHE A 137 11.32 -10.44 -8.44
C PHE A 137 10.34 -9.38 -7.93
N PHE A 138 9.17 -9.25 -8.58
CA PHE A 138 8.27 -8.13 -8.33
C PHE A 138 7.55 -8.18 -6.98
N VAL A 139 7.23 -9.38 -6.49
CA VAL A 139 6.60 -9.58 -5.18
C VAL A 139 7.36 -8.88 -4.06
N THR A 140 8.69 -8.95 -4.08
CA THR A 140 9.53 -8.37 -3.04
C THR A 140 10.02 -6.97 -3.40
N ALA A 141 10.22 -6.68 -4.69
CA ALA A 141 10.61 -5.35 -5.15
C ALA A 141 9.60 -4.26 -4.75
N ASP A 142 8.29 -4.51 -4.88
CA ASP A 142 7.27 -3.50 -4.55
C ASP A 142 7.16 -3.27 -3.03
N SER A 143 7.42 -4.31 -2.23
CA SER A 143 7.56 -4.17 -0.77
C SER A 143 8.79 -3.33 -0.40
N LEU A 144 9.92 -3.49 -1.11
CA LEU A 144 11.12 -2.65 -0.91
C LEU A 144 10.83 -1.19 -1.30
N ALA A 145 10.10 -0.96 -2.40
CA ALA A 145 9.70 0.38 -2.83
C ALA A 145 8.81 1.06 -1.78
N ALA A 146 7.77 0.38 -1.30
CA ALA A 146 6.87 0.88 -0.26
C ALA A 146 7.63 1.23 1.04
N ASN A 147 8.50 0.32 1.48
CA ASN A 147 9.31 0.51 2.68
C ASN A 147 10.26 1.71 2.53
N ASN A 148 10.86 1.91 1.36
CA ASN A 148 11.71 3.07 1.11
C ASN A 148 10.91 4.39 1.07
N ILE A 149 9.68 4.38 0.55
CA ILE A 149 8.81 5.55 0.60
C ILE A 149 8.56 5.94 2.06
N VAL A 150 8.10 4.99 2.88
CA VAL A 150 7.67 5.26 4.27
C VAL A 150 8.85 5.55 5.19
N LEU A 151 9.89 4.70 5.18
CA LEU A 151 11.00 4.77 6.14
C LEU A 151 12.16 5.65 5.65
N GLY A 152 12.41 5.64 4.34
CA GLY A 152 13.55 6.34 3.73
C GLY A 152 13.22 7.77 3.33
N THR A 153 12.11 7.96 2.60
CA THR A 153 11.83 9.20 1.87
C THR A 153 10.91 10.14 2.65
N TYR A 154 9.79 9.64 3.18
CA TYR A 154 8.69 10.44 3.72
C TYR A 154 9.13 11.44 4.80
N ARG A 155 10.03 11.00 5.70
CA ARG A 155 10.56 11.83 6.79
C ARG A 155 11.33 13.06 6.30
N HIS A 156 12.01 12.96 5.16
CA HIS A 156 12.86 14.02 4.61
C HIS A 156 12.08 15.00 3.74
N ILE A 157 10.90 14.60 3.27
CA ILE A 157 9.99 15.48 2.57
C ILE A 157 9.28 16.36 3.58
N THR A 158 9.39 17.67 3.43
CA THR A 158 8.89 18.73 4.33
C THR A 158 7.82 19.60 3.67
N ALA A 159 7.25 19.14 2.56
CA ALA A 159 6.09 19.75 1.91
C ALA A 159 4.85 18.84 2.05
N PRO A 160 3.74 19.31 2.65
CA PRO A 160 2.59 18.46 2.95
C PRO A 160 1.88 17.92 1.70
N GLU A 161 1.74 18.72 0.64
CA GLU A 161 1.13 18.25 -0.61
C GLU A 161 1.95 17.12 -1.28
N CYS A 162 3.28 17.12 -1.13
CA CYS A 162 4.13 16.03 -1.61
C CYS A 162 3.99 14.80 -0.71
N ARG A 163 3.92 14.99 0.62
CA ARG A 163 3.63 13.89 1.56
C ARG A 163 2.30 13.21 1.25
N GLN A 164 1.26 13.99 0.95
CA GLN A 164 -0.04 13.45 0.57
C GLN A 164 0.05 12.52 -0.65
N TYR A 165 0.82 12.92 -1.67
CA TYR A 165 1.05 12.06 -2.83
C TYR A 165 1.85 10.79 -2.48
N LEU A 166 2.89 10.90 -1.65
CA LEU A 166 3.67 9.74 -1.20
C LEU A 166 2.82 8.72 -0.43
N LEU A 167 1.83 9.18 0.36
CA LEU A 167 0.89 8.26 1.02
C LEU A 167 0.05 7.48 -0.01
N ARG A 168 -0.39 8.15 -1.07
CA ARG A 168 -1.13 7.49 -2.15
C ARG A 168 -0.25 6.49 -2.90
N GLN A 169 0.99 6.86 -3.21
CA GLN A 169 1.94 5.96 -3.86
C GLN A 169 2.26 4.74 -2.99
N ALA A 170 2.52 4.92 -1.68
CA ALA A 170 2.76 3.81 -0.77
C ALA A 170 1.57 2.85 -0.69
N PHE A 171 0.34 3.37 -0.76
CA PHE A 171 -0.86 2.54 -0.85
C PHE A 171 -0.95 1.80 -2.19
N GLU A 172 -0.57 2.43 -3.30
CA GLU A 172 -0.51 1.77 -4.61
C GLU A 172 0.50 0.61 -4.61
N GLU A 173 1.68 0.76 -3.99
CA GLU A 173 2.63 -0.37 -3.84
C GLU A 173 2.05 -1.51 -2.99
N ALA A 174 1.21 -1.21 -1.98
CA ALA A 174 0.51 -2.25 -1.24
C ALA A 174 -0.52 -2.99 -2.11
N ILE A 175 -1.21 -2.29 -3.01
CA ILE A 175 -2.10 -2.90 -4.01
C ILE A 175 -1.31 -3.75 -5.00
N HIS A 176 -0.11 -3.33 -5.42
CA HIS A 176 0.76 -4.15 -6.27
C HIS A 176 1.17 -5.46 -5.58
N THR A 177 1.64 -5.39 -4.33
CA THR A 177 1.95 -6.58 -3.53
C THR A 177 0.73 -7.51 -3.39
N HIS A 178 -0.45 -6.94 -3.15
CA HIS A 178 -1.70 -7.70 -3.10
C HIS A 178 -2.03 -8.37 -4.45
N ALA A 179 -1.75 -7.71 -5.57
CA ALA A 179 -1.98 -8.28 -6.89
C ALA A 179 -1.13 -9.53 -7.13
N TYR A 180 0.15 -9.52 -6.73
CA TYR A 180 0.97 -10.71 -6.90
C TYR A 180 0.56 -11.85 -5.97
N GLN A 181 0.16 -11.54 -4.72
CA GLN A 181 -0.41 -12.56 -3.83
C GLN A 181 -1.64 -13.21 -4.47
N TYR A 182 -2.54 -12.40 -5.03
CA TYR A 182 -3.72 -12.89 -5.74
C TYR A 182 -3.38 -13.78 -6.94
N ILE A 183 -2.36 -13.43 -7.73
CA ILE A 183 -1.89 -14.24 -8.86
C ILE A 183 -1.29 -15.57 -8.39
N VAL A 184 -0.41 -15.53 -7.39
CA VAL A 184 0.26 -16.72 -6.83
C VAL A 184 -0.76 -17.71 -6.27
N GLU A 185 -1.75 -17.23 -5.51
CA GLU A 185 -2.85 -18.04 -4.99
C GLU A 185 -3.72 -18.61 -6.12
N SER A 186 -4.12 -17.76 -7.07
CA SER A 186 -4.98 -18.17 -8.20
C SER A 186 -4.36 -19.29 -9.03
N LEU A 187 -3.07 -19.19 -9.33
CA LEU A 187 -2.33 -20.18 -10.13
C LEU A 187 -1.93 -21.43 -9.33
N GLY A 188 -2.10 -21.42 -8.00
CA GLY A 188 -1.71 -22.50 -7.10
C GLY A 188 -0.19 -22.71 -7.06
N LEU A 189 0.57 -21.62 -7.08
CA LEU A 189 2.03 -21.65 -6.94
C LEU A 189 2.43 -21.80 -5.46
N ASP A 190 3.63 -22.32 -5.21
CA ASP A 190 4.20 -22.34 -3.86
C ASP A 190 4.59 -20.89 -3.46
N GLU A 191 3.86 -20.33 -2.51
CA GLU A 191 4.12 -18.99 -1.97
C GLU A 191 5.54 -18.87 -1.42
N GLY A 192 6.07 -19.91 -0.77
CA GLY A 192 7.42 -19.91 -0.23
C GLY A 192 8.48 -19.82 -1.33
N GLU A 193 8.35 -20.60 -2.41
CA GLU A 193 9.24 -20.54 -3.57
C GLU A 193 9.23 -19.14 -4.21
N ILE A 194 8.04 -18.58 -4.44
CA ILE A 194 7.91 -17.31 -5.15
C ILE A 194 8.35 -16.12 -4.28
N PHE A 195 7.91 -16.04 -3.02
CA PHE A 195 8.24 -14.91 -2.15
C PHE A 195 9.71 -14.93 -1.68
N ASN A 196 10.35 -16.11 -1.66
CA ASN A 196 11.77 -16.22 -1.31
C ASN A 196 12.72 -16.23 -2.52
N ALA A 197 12.19 -16.17 -3.75
CA ALA A 197 12.99 -16.25 -4.97
C ALA A 197 14.12 -15.23 -5.06
N TYR A 198 13.98 -14.04 -4.45
CA TYR A 198 15.02 -13.01 -4.43
C TYR A 198 16.28 -13.39 -3.63
N HIS A 199 16.25 -14.46 -2.84
CA HIS A 199 17.41 -15.05 -2.15
C HIS A 199 17.96 -16.30 -2.84
N GLU A 200 17.17 -16.97 -3.68
CA GLU A 200 17.45 -18.33 -4.16
C GLU A 200 17.80 -18.42 -5.66
N VAL A 201 17.65 -17.31 -6.40
CA VAL A 201 17.85 -17.26 -7.87
C VAL A 201 19.01 -16.34 -8.26
#